data_AF-A0A0F5FDQ7-F1
#
_entry.id   AF-A0A0F5FDQ7-F1
#
_cell.length_a   1.000
_cell.length_b   1.000
_cell.length_c   1.000
_cell.angle_alpha   90.00
_cell.angle_beta   90.00
_cell.angle_gamma   90.00
#
_symmetry.space_group_name_H-M   'P 1'
#
loop_
_entity.id
_entity.type
_entity.pdbx_description
1 polymer ?
#
loop_
_entity_poly.entity_id
_entity_poly.type
_entity_poly.pdbx_seq_one_letter_code
_entity_poly.pdbx_strand_id
1 'polypeptide(L)'
;SLMGVLHETGHALSEQGLPTDWSHWPLGTARGMGMHQRPSLFVELQIARSADFCESMLPLMHHHLGADAIAGWHIDDILAEVTFAEPGYIAVYAAGGTYPLRGILRSELEQELVPGRTSASQLPAIWHAKVTSHLGLLTLHAPPRHTVPTSAAP
;
A
#
# COMPACT_ATOMS: atom_id res chain seq x y z
N SER A 1 1.95 9.50 -7.22
CA SER A 1 0.90 9.67 -6.19
C SER A 1 1.54 10.19 -4.92
N LEU A 2 0.83 11.04 -4.15
CA LEU A 2 1.32 11.61 -2.88
C LEU A 2 1.71 10.52 -1.86
N MET A 3 0.88 9.49 -1.70
CA MET A 3 1.16 8.40 -0.75
C MET A 3 2.44 7.63 -1.10
N GLY A 4 2.69 7.41 -2.39
CA GLY A 4 3.96 6.80 -2.83
C GLY A 4 5.18 7.68 -2.52
N VAL A 5 5.07 9.00 -2.68
CA VAL A 5 6.16 9.92 -2.30
C VAL A 5 6.41 9.90 -0.79
N LEU A 6 5.34 9.86 0.02
CA LEU A 6 5.45 9.77 1.47
C LEU A 6 6.05 8.42 1.91
N HIS A 7 5.70 7.33 1.25
CA HIS A 7 6.32 6.01 1.45
C HIS A 7 7.84 6.06 1.25
N GLU A 8 8.29 6.55 0.10
CA GLU A 8 9.72 6.67 -0.21
C GLU A 8 10.42 7.68 0.70
N THR A 9 9.72 8.71 1.15
CA THR A 9 10.24 9.66 2.14
C THR A 9 10.50 8.96 3.47
N GLY A 10 9.64 8.04 3.90
CA GLY A 10 9.90 7.22 5.10
C GLY A 10 11.15 6.35 4.97
N HIS A 11 11.41 5.78 3.79
CA HIS A 11 12.69 5.12 3.52
C HIS A 11 13.88 6.09 3.64
N ALA A 12 13.79 7.25 2.98
CA ALA A 12 14.84 8.25 3.00
C ALA A 12 15.16 8.73 4.43
N LEU A 13 14.13 8.99 5.26
CA LEU A 13 14.30 9.39 6.66
C LEU A 13 15.03 8.33 7.48
N SER A 14 14.75 7.04 7.23
CA SER A 14 15.47 5.94 7.88
C SER A 14 16.93 5.91 7.48
N GLU A 15 17.21 5.99 6.18
CA GLU A 15 18.57 5.92 5.64
C GLU A 15 19.41 7.13 6.09
N GLN A 16 18.81 8.32 6.18
CA GLN A 16 19.45 9.51 6.74
C GLN A 16 19.76 9.40 8.24
N GLY A 17 19.04 8.54 8.96
CA GLY A 17 19.26 8.28 10.38
C GLY A 17 20.35 7.24 10.68
N LEU A 18 20.93 6.61 9.66
CA LEU A 18 21.98 5.60 9.84
C LEU A 18 23.33 6.23 10.24
N PRO A 19 24.16 5.53 11.03
CA PRO A 19 25.43 6.06 11.50
C PRO A 19 26.41 6.26 10.34
N THR A 20 26.73 7.52 10.03
CA THR A 20 27.58 7.93 8.90
C THR A 20 28.99 7.34 8.97
N ASP A 21 29.55 7.23 10.18
CA ASP A 21 30.90 6.69 10.41
C ASP A 21 31.01 5.21 9.97
N TRP A 22 29.88 4.51 9.85
CA TRP A 22 29.81 3.09 9.51
C TRP A 22 29.17 2.85 8.13
N SER A 23 28.97 3.91 7.33
CA SER A 23 28.24 3.86 6.05
C SER A 23 28.83 2.87 5.02
N HIS A 24 30.12 2.59 5.09
CA HIS A 24 30.79 1.61 4.23
C HIS A 24 30.79 0.18 4.78
N TRP A 25 30.28 -0.01 6.00
CA TRP A 25 30.25 -1.30 6.70
C TRP A 25 28.81 -1.83 6.78
N PRO A 26 28.62 -3.16 6.85
CA PRO A 26 27.29 -3.75 7.05
C PRO A 26 26.56 -3.28 8.32
N LEU A 27 27.28 -2.68 9.28
CA LEU A 27 26.71 -2.11 10.49
C LEU A 27 26.00 -0.77 10.25
N GLY A 28 26.34 -0.07 9.16
CA GLY A 28 25.71 1.18 8.75
C GLY A 28 24.57 0.99 7.76
N THR A 29 24.07 -0.22 7.55
CA THR A 29 22.93 -0.51 6.66
C THR A 29 21.69 -0.91 7.44
N ALA A 30 20.51 -0.76 6.82
CA ALA A 30 19.28 -1.26 7.39
C ALA A 30 19.35 -2.78 7.63
N ARG A 31 18.80 -3.24 8.76
CA ARG A 31 18.81 -4.65 9.20
C ARG A 31 17.81 -5.53 8.42
N GLY A 32 17.90 -5.52 7.09
CA GLY A 32 17.09 -6.28 6.16
C GLY A 32 15.80 -5.58 5.73
N MET A 33 15.15 -6.15 4.70
CA MET A 33 13.95 -5.58 4.07
C MET A 33 12.80 -5.35 5.06
N GLY A 34 12.61 -6.26 6.01
CA GLY A 34 11.56 -6.11 7.02
C GLY A 34 11.77 -4.90 7.95
N MET A 35 13.03 -4.51 8.22
CA MET A 35 13.32 -3.27 8.96
C MET A 35 13.20 -2.06 8.05
N HIS A 36 13.69 -2.16 6.83
CA HIS A 36 13.67 -1.07 5.86
C HIS A 36 12.23 -0.66 5.47
N GLN A 37 11.26 -1.59 5.51
CA GLN A 37 9.85 -1.32 5.22
C GLN A 37 9.04 -0.73 6.37
N ARG A 38 9.57 -0.72 7.60
CA ARG A 38 8.82 -0.16 8.75
C ARG A 38 8.69 1.36 8.67
N PRO A 39 9.77 2.12 8.42
CA PRO A 39 9.68 3.59 8.35
C PRO A 39 8.79 4.08 7.22
N SER A 40 8.83 3.43 6.05
CA SER A 40 7.97 3.77 4.92
C SER A 40 6.49 3.57 5.24
N LEU A 41 6.11 2.40 5.75
CA LEU A 41 4.74 2.11 6.16
C LEU A 41 4.29 2.95 7.37
N PHE A 42 5.20 3.32 8.27
CA PHE A 42 4.88 4.21 9.38
C PHE A 42 4.51 5.61 8.86
N VAL A 43 5.32 6.17 7.97
CA VAL A 43 5.02 7.48 7.36
C VAL A 43 3.74 7.39 6.51
N GLU A 44 3.60 6.38 5.65
CA GLU A 44 2.47 6.28 4.73
C GLU A 44 1.14 5.92 5.42
N LEU A 45 1.14 4.94 6.33
CA LEU A 45 -0.11 4.40 6.89
C LEU A 45 -0.48 5.02 8.24
N GLN A 46 0.50 5.46 9.05
CA GLN A 46 0.23 6.00 10.39
C GLN A 46 0.23 7.53 10.39
N ILE A 47 1.24 8.16 9.79
CA ILE A 47 1.33 9.62 9.78
C ILE A 47 0.43 10.22 8.70
N ALA A 48 0.62 9.82 7.44
CA ALA A 48 -0.02 10.48 6.30
C ALA A 48 -1.55 10.32 6.24
N ARG A 49 -2.10 9.36 7.01
CA ARG A 49 -3.53 9.07 7.12
C ARG A 49 -4.12 9.50 8.48
N SER A 50 -3.35 10.22 9.29
CA SER A 50 -3.83 10.80 10.55
C SER A 50 -4.58 12.12 10.30
N ALA A 51 -5.53 12.44 11.19
CA ALA A 51 -6.25 13.71 11.16
C ALA A 51 -5.28 14.91 11.19
N ASP A 52 -4.35 14.93 12.15
CA ASP A 52 -3.37 16.00 12.32
C ASP A 52 -2.56 16.26 11.05
N PHE A 53 -2.12 15.20 10.36
CA PHE A 53 -1.39 15.37 9.10
C PHE A 53 -2.29 15.92 8.00
N CYS A 54 -3.48 15.37 7.81
CA CYS A 54 -4.43 15.83 6.80
C CYS A 54 -4.86 17.29 7.04
N GLU A 55 -5.07 17.69 8.29
CA GLU A 55 -5.34 19.09 8.66
C GLU A 55 -4.18 20.01 8.30
N SER A 56 -2.94 19.58 8.55
CA SER A 56 -1.74 20.34 8.18
C SER A 56 -1.54 20.44 6.66
N MET A 57 -2.02 19.44 5.91
CA MET A 57 -1.86 19.35 4.45
C MET A 57 -2.91 20.18 3.70
N LEU A 58 -4.11 20.35 4.27
CA LEU A 58 -5.24 21.02 3.63
C LEU A 58 -4.89 22.44 3.10
N PRO A 59 -4.23 23.33 3.86
CA PRO A 59 -3.80 24.63 3.34
C PRO A 59 -2.82 24.52 2.17
N LEU A 60 -1.92 23.53 2.19
CA LEU A 60 -0.95 23.30 1.11
C LEU A 60 -1.63 22.80 -0.16
N MET A 61 -2.65 21.94 -0.01
CA MET A 61 -3.47 21.48 -1.14
C MET A 61 -4.19 22.65 -1.80
N HIS A 62 -4.85 23.52 -1.02
CA HIS A 62 -5.49 24.72 -1.58
C HIS A 62 -4.49 25.66 -2.24
N HIS A 63 -3.30 25.83 -1.66
CA HIS A 63 -2.27 26.70 -2.22
C HIS A 63 -1.73 26.18 -3.56
N HIS A 64 -1.42 24.88 -3.64
CA HIS A 64 -0.75 24.30 -4.81
C HIS A 64 -1.70 23.77 -5.89
N LEU A 65 -2.90 23.32 -5.51
CA LEU A 65 -3.90 22.77 -6.43
C LEU A 65 -5.01 23.78 -6.76
N GLY A 66 -5.12 24.87 -5.99
CA GLY A 66 -6.18 25.85 -6.08
C GLY A 66 -7.33 25.58 -5.11
N ALA A 67 -8.02 26.64 -4.69
CA ALA A 67 -9.14 26.56 -3.74
C ALA A 67 -10.28 25.67 -4.26
N ASP A 68 -10.48 25.66 -5.59
CA ASP A 68 -11.57 24.92 -6.22
C ASP A 68 -11.30 23.42 -6.41
N ALA A 69 -10.04 22.96 -6.25
CA ALA A 69 -9.65 21.58 -6.53
C ALA A 69 -10.36 20.54 -5.64
N ILE A 70 -10.70 20.95 -4.42
CA ILE A 70 -11.44 20.15 -3.42
C ILE A 70 -12.55 21.01 -2.80
N ALA A 71 -13.19 21.85 -3.61
CA ALA A 71 -14.27 22.73 -3.13
C ALA A 71 -15.35 21.90 -2.41
N GLY A 72 -15.69 22.33 -1.19
CA GLY A 72 -16.71 21.67 -0.36
C GLY A 72 -16.24 20.42 0.38
N TRP A 73 -14.98 20.00 0.24
CA TRP A 73 -14.42 18.92 1.06
C TRP A 73 -14.02 19.44 2.44
N HIS A 74 -14.38 18.67 3.46
CA HIS A 74 -13.93 18.83 4.83
C HIS A 74 -12.88 17.78 5.19
N ILE A 75 -12.27 17.91 6.38
CA ILE A 75 -11.26 16.98 6.86
C ILE A 75 -11.77 15.53 6.90
N ASP A 76 -13.04 15.34 7.25
CA ASP A 76 -13.68 14.02 7.31
C ASP A 76 -13.76 13.36 5.93
N ASP A 77 -13.99 14.14 4.86
CA ASP A 77 -14.03 13.62 3.49
C ASP A 77 -12.63 13.16 3.04
N ILE A 78 -11.60 13.94 3.39
CA ILE A 78 -10.21 13.58 3.11
C ILE A 78 -9.83 12.32 3.87
N LEU A 79 -10.17 12.25 5.16
CA LEU A 79 -9.89 11.08 5.99
C LEU A 79 -10.61 9.84 5.47
N ALA A 80 -11.89 9.96 5.08
CA ALA A 80 -12.64 8.88 4.47
C ALA A 80 -11.95 8.38 3.19
N GLU A 81 -11.50 9.28 2.32
CA GLU A 81 -10.82 8.93 1.07
C GLU A 81 -9.46 8.25 1.31
N VAL A 82 -8.59 8.84 2.15
CA VAL A 82 -7.23 8.28 2.37
C VAL A 82 -7.23 7.02 3.23
N THR A 83 -8.30 6.76 3.98
CA THR A 83 -8.47 5.51 4.76
C THR A 83 -9.36 4.48 4.09
N PHE A 84 -9.98 4.82 2.95
CA PHE A 84 -10.83 3.92 2.20
C PHE A 84 -10.11 2.61 1.89
N ALA A 85 -10.80 1.49 2.15
CA ALA A 85 -10.26 0.16 1.95
C ALA A 85 -11.29 -0.78 1.34
N GLU A 86 -10.95 -1.36 0.19
CA GLU A 86 -11.73 -2.38 -0.46
C GLU A 86 -10.84 -3.51 -1.02
N PRO A 87 -11.37 -4.74 -1.17
CA PRO A 87 -10.66 -5.80 -1.87
C PRO A 87 -10.41 -5.45 -3.35
N GLY A 88 -9.16 -5.16 -3.71
CA GLY A 88 -8.75 -4.91 -5.11
C GLY A 88 -8.02 -6.09 -5.77
N TYR A 89 -7.75 -6.04 -7.07
CA TYR A 89 -6.92 -7.08 -7.72
C TYR A 89 -5.43 -6.85 -7.52
N ILE A 90 -5.01 -5.59 -7.40
CA ILE A 90 -3.61 -5.17 -7.42
C ILE A 90 -3.10 -4.97 -6.00
N ALA A 91 -1.99 -5.63 -5.67
CA ALA A 91 -1.44 -5.62 -4.31
C ALA A 91 -0.93 -4.25 -3.87
N VAL A 92 -0.31 -3.48 -4.76
CA VAL A 92 0.26 -2.15 -4.43
C VAL A 92 -0.85 -1.13 -4.11
N TYR A 93 -2.07 -1.37 -4.60
CA TYR A 93 -3.24 -0.52 -4.32
C TYR A 93 -4.15 -1.10 -3.24
N ALA A 94 -3.74 -2.19 -2.61
CA ALA A 94 -4.51 -2.81 -1.55
C ALA A 94 -4.43 -1.93 -0.31
N ALA A 95 -5.58 -1.44 0.14
CA ALA A 95 -5.67 -0.61 1.34
C ALA A 95 -6.09 -1.43 2.57
N GLY A 96 -5.80 -0.88 3.75
CA GLY A 96 -6.12 -1.49 5.05
C GLY A 96 -5.55 -2.90 5.20
N GLY A 97 -6.36 -3.81 5.76
CA GLY A 97 -5.96 -5.20 6.03
C GLY A 97 -5.76 -6.09 4.79
N THR A 98 -6.10 -5.61 3.59
CA THR A 98 -6.01 -6.43 2.37
C THR A 98 -4.58 -6.54 1.83
N TYR A 99 -3.68 -5.61 2.16
CA TYR A 99 -2.27 -5.67 1.77
C TYR A 99 -1.51 -6.80 2.50
N PRO A 100 -1.52 -6.87 3.85
CA PRO A 100 -0.86 -7.98 4.57
C PRO A 100 -1.39 -9.35 4.15
N LEU A 101 -2.70 -9.47 3.91
CA LEU A 101 -3.32 -10.71 3.49
C LEU A 101 -2.72 -11.25 2.17
N ARG A 102 -2.39 -10.39 1.21
CA ARG A 102 -1.71 -10.82 -0.02
C ARG A 102 -0.29 -11.32 0.22
N GLY A 103 0.42 -10.74 1.19
CA GLY A 103 1.73 -11.24 1.61
C GLY A 103 1.61 -12.66 2.16
N ILE A 104 0.61 -12.90 3.02
CA ILE A 104 0.31 -14.23 3.57
C ILE A 104 -0.01 -15.22 2.45
N LEU A 105 -0.94 -14.89 1.54
CA LEU A 105 -1.33 -15.78 0.45
C LEU A 105 -0.15 -16.17 -0.47
N ARG A 106 0.79 -15.25 -0.72
CA ARG A 106 2.01 -15.55 -1.47
C ARG A 106 2.95 -16.46 -0.68
N SER A 107 3.17 -16.17 0.60
CA SER A 107 4.00 -17.01 1.46
C SER A 107 3.46 -18.44 1.55
N GLU A 108 2.14 -18.61 1.65
CA GLU A 108 1.51 -19.93 1.63
C GLU A 108 1.74 -20.67 0.30
N LEU A 109 1.66 -19.98 -0.84
CA LEU A 109 1.99 -20.58 -2.13
C LEU A 109 3.46 -20.98 -2.22
N GLU A 110 4.36 -20.14 -1.73
CA GLU A 110 5.80 -20.43 -1.69
C GLU A 110 6.10 -21.66 -0.81
N GLN A 111 5.42 -21.80 0.33
CA GLN A 111 5.54 -22.95 1.22
C GLN A 111 5.09 -24.28 0.58
N GLU A 112 4.20 -24.23 -0.41
CA GLU A 112 3.81 -25.41 -1.18
C GLU A 112 4.72 -25.65 -2.40
N LEU A 113 5.15 -24.58 -3.07
CA LEU A 113 5.97 -24.65 -4.28
C LEU A 113 7.41 -25.08 -4.00
N VAL A 114 8.08 -24.44 -3.03
CA VAL A 114 9.51 -24.63 -2.77
C VAL A 114 9.85 -26.08 -2.39
N PRO A 115 9.07 -26.77 -1.53
CA PRO A 115 9.31 -28.18 -1.22
C PRO A 115 8.82 -29.15 -2.33
N GLY A 116 8.24 -28.65 -3.42
CA GLY A 116 7.73 -29.47 -4.53
C GLY A 116 6.38 -30.13 -4.28
N ARG A 117 5.54 -29.61 -3.36
CA ARG A 117 4.18 -30.13 -3.12
C ARG A 117 3.20 -29.75 -4.23
N THR A 118 3.50 -28.69 -4.96
CA THR A 118 2.76 -28.26 -6.15
C THR A 118 3.71 -27.88 -7.28
N SER A 119 3.23 -27.90 -8.54
CA SER A 119 3.98 -27.42 -9.70
C SER A 119 3.64 -25.97 -10.04
N ALA A 120 4.57 -25.29 -10.72
CA ALA A 120 4.36 -23.93 -11.22
C ALA A 120 3.09 -23.80 -12.10
N SER A 121 2.76 -24.85 -12.87
CA SER A 121 1.56 -24.89 -13.72
C SER A 121 0.24 -24.88 -12.93
N GLN A 122 0.25 -25.30 -11.66
CA GLN A 122 -0.95 -25.31 -10.81
C GLN A 122 -1.18 -23.96 -10.08
N LEU A 123 -0.15 -23.12 -9.99
CA LEU A 123 -0.21 -21.84 -9.25
C LEU A 123 -1.39 -20.93 -9.66
N PRO A 124 -1.74 -20.76 -10.95
CA PRO A 124 -2.87 -19.90 -11.32
C PRO A 124 -4.20 -20.35 -10.70
N ALA A 125 -4.46 -21.66 -10.67
CA ALA A 125 -5.68 -22.22 -10.10
C ALA A 125 -5.71 -22.12 -8.56
N ILE A 126 -4.57 -22.39 -7.90
CA ILE A 126 -4.46 -22.29 -6.45
C ILE A 126 -4.58 -20.84 -5.99
N TRP A 127 -3.91 -19.91 -6.70
CA TRP A 127 -4.05 -18.47 -6.47
C TRP A 127 -5.50 -18.03 -6.62
N HIS A 128 -6.19 -18.47 -7.68
CA HIS A 128 -7.60 -18.18 -7.89
C HIS A 128 -8.48 -18.63 -6.73
N ALA A 129 -8.36 -19.89 -6.32
CA ALA A 129 -9.13 -20.42 -5.20
C ALA A 129 -8.89 -19.64 -3.90
N LYS A 130 -7.62 -19.37 -3.57
CA LYS A 130 -7.24 -18.62 -2.37
C LYS A 130 -7.75 -17.18 -2.39
N VAL A 131 -7.51 -16.44 -3.48
CA VAL A 131 -7.98 -15.05 -3.61
C VAL A 131 -9.51 -14.98 -3.61
N THR A 132 -10.19 -15.94 -4.24
CA THR A 132 -11.66 -16.00 -4.22
C THR A 132 -12.18 -16.22 -2.80
N SER A 133 -11.62 -17.16 -2.03
CA SER A 133 -12.11 -17.46 -0.68
C SER A 133 -11.78 -16.36 0.35
N HIS A 134 -10.66 -15.65 0.19
CA HIS A 134 -10.19 -14.67 1.17
C HIS A 134 -10.58 -13.23 0.83
N LEU A 135 -10.63 -12.88 -0.46
CA LEU A 135 -10.90 -11.52 -0.94
C LEU A 135 -12.22 -11.41 -1.71
N GLY A 136 -12.88 -12.52 -2.04
CA GLY A 136 -14.09 -12.52 -2.86
C GLY A 136 -13.84 -12.18 -4.34
N LEU A 137 -12.59 -12.23 -4.79
CA LEU A 137 -12.19 -11.76 -6.12
C LEU A 137 -11.91 -12.92 -7.08
N LEU A 138 -12.53 -12.87 -8.26
CA LEU A 138 -12.31 -13.84 -9.32
C LEU A 138 -11.11 -13.42 -10.17
N THR A 139 -9.98 -14.08 -10.02
CA THR A 139 -8.76 -13.79 -10.80
C THR A 139 -8.65 -14.56 -12.12
N LEU A 140 -9.42 -15.64 -12.27
CA LEU A 140 -9.60 -16.37 -13.53
C LEU A 140 -11.01 -16.06 -14.01
N HIS A 141 -11.16 -15.84 -15.31
CA HIS A 141 -12.43 -15.49 -15.95
C HIS A 141 -13.06 -14.17 -15.45
N ALA A 142 -12.25 -13.27 -14.88
CA ALA A 142 -12.68 -11.90 -14.58
C ALA A 142 -13.13 -11.21 -15.87
N PRO A 143 -14.29 -10.52 -15.89
CA PRO A 143 -14.60 -9.64 -17.01
C PRO A 143 -13.49 -8.57 -17.13
N PRO A 144 -13.12 -8.13 -18.35
CA PRO A 144 -12.08 -7.13 -18.51
C PRO A 144 -12.49 -5.85 -17.78
N ARG A 145 -11.69 -5.39 -16.81
CA ARG A 145 -11.91 -4.09 -16.15
C ARG A 145 -10.70 -3.18 -16.33
N HIS A 146 -10.82 -2.31 -17.32
CA HIS A 146 -10.45 -0.91 -17.15
C HIS A 146 -11.76 -0.10 -17.07
N THR A 147 -12.34 -0.03 -15.88
CA THR A 147 -13.23 1.09 -15.53
C THR A 147 -12.81 1.57 -14.15
N VAL A 148 -12.17 2.74 -14.14
CA VAL A 148 -12.04 3.56 -12.93
C VAL A 148 -13.46 3.78 -12.41
N PRO A 149 -13.74 3.60 -11.11
CA PRO A 149 -15.03 4.00 -10.57
C PRO A 149 -15.12 5.52 -10.73
N THR A 150 -15.91 5.99 -11.70
CA THR A 150 -16.41 7.36 -11.64
C THR A 150 -17.27 7.45 -10.40
N SER A 151 -16.74 8.13 -9.37
CA SER A 151 -17.51 8.66 -8.26
C SER A 151 -18.76 9.33 -8.82
N ALA A 152 -19.91 8.68 -8.62
CA ALA A 152 -21.19 9.36 -8.72
C ALA A 152 -21.31 10.20 -7.45
N ALA A 153 -20.91 11.47 -7.55
CA ALA A 153 -21.34 12.47 -6.59
C ALA A 153 -22.86 12.68 -6.77
N PRO A 154 -23.62 12.94 -5.69
CA PRO A 154 -24.96 13.52 -5.80
C PRO A 154 -24.91 14.95 -6.37
#